data_AF-A0A8H4TSK2-F1
#
_entry.id   AF-A0A8H4TSK2-F1
#
_cell.length_a   1.000
_cell.length_b   1.000
_cell.length_c   1.000
_cell.angle_alpha   90.00
_cell.angle_beta   90.00
_cell.angle_gamma   90.00
#
_symmetry.space_group_name_H-M   'P 1'
#
loop_
_entity.id
_entity.type
_entity.pdbx_description
1 polymer ?
#
loop_
_entity_poly.entity_id
_entity_poly.type
_entity_poly.pdbx_seq_one_letter_code
_entity_poly.pdbx_strand_id
1 'polypeptide(L)'
;MGLGALAVYGLGLACIARSLMAFTQPQAEYALNGLKHTIASNDDPSSGPIYMLGTWELSVGVLLLTHEANGNTAGVTALLGLMSLFKAGNAVLLWRIGDQNKMSKVAGNVVTAVVLSAWAWYEGQS
;
A
#
# COMPACT_ATOMS: atom_id res chain seq x y z
N MET A 1 -8.38 -17.72 -16.21
CA MET A 1 -7.91 -16.37 -15.81
C MET A 1 -6.50 -16.18 -16.34
N GLY A 2 -6.19 -15.03 -16.94
CA GLY A 2 -4.83 -14.71 -17.33
C GLY A 2 -3.94 -14.49 -16.09
N LEU A 3 -2.62 -14.57 -16.27
CA LEU A 3 -1.64 -14.28 -15.23
C LEU A 3 -1.77 -12.85 -14.67
N GLY A 4 -2.11 -11.87 -15.51
CA GLY A 4 -2.37 -10.47 -15.10
C GLY A 4 -3.54 -10.38 -14.13
N ALA A 5 -4.69 -10.98 -14.47
CA ALA A 5 -5.86 -11.04 -13.61
C ALA A 5 -5.55 -11.66 -12.24
N LEU A 6 -4.86 -12.82 -12.22
CA LEU A 6 -4.45 -13.47 -10.97
C LEU A 6 -3.56 -12.57 -10.11
N ALA A 7 -2.66 -11.81 -10.74
CA ALA A 7 -1.79 -10.88 -10.04
C ALA A 7 -2.59 -9.70 -9.45
N VAL A 8 -3.59 -9.16 -10.17
CA VAL A 8 -4.48 -8.09 -9.66
C VAL A 8 -5.32 -8.59 -8.48
N TYR A 9 -5.92 -9.78 -8.59
CA TYR A 9 -6.64 -10.40 -7.47
C TYR A 9 -5.73 -10.63 -6.26
N GLY A 10 -4.52 -11.15 -6.49
CA GLY A 10 -3.53 -11.36 -5.45
C GLY A 10 -3.12 -10.06 -4.75
N LEU A 11 -2.89 -9.00 -5.52
CA LEU A 11 -2.57 -7.67 -4.98
C LEU A 11 -3.73 -7.11 -4.16
N GLY A 12 -4.97 -7.20 -4.66
CA GLY A 12 -6.16 -6.74 -3.95
C GLY A 12 -6.36 -7.47 -2.61
N LEU A 13 -6.21 -8.80 -2.61
CA LEU A 13 -6.27 -9.60 -1.38
C LEU A 13 -5.13 -9.27 -0.39
N ALA A 14 -3.91 -9.03 -0.89
CA ALA A 14 -2.79 -8.64 -0.05
C ALA A 14 -3.03 -7.28 0.63
N CYS A 15 -3.62 -6.32 -0.06
CA CYS A 15 -4.02 -5.03 0.52
C CYS A 15 -5.06 -5.20 1.63
N ILE A 16 -6.07 -6.05 1.43
CA ILE A 16 -7.07 -6.36 2.47
C ILE A 16 -6.42 -7.05 3.68
N ALA A 17 -5.54 -8.02 3.46
CA ALA A 17 -4.83 -8.69 4.53
C ALA A 17 -3.97 -7.71 5.36
N ARG A 18 -3.28 -6.79 4.68
CA ARG A 18 -2.51 -5.73 5.35
C ARG A 18 -3.40 -4.78 6.16
N SER A 19 -4.57 -4.44 5.64
CA SER A 19 -5.56 -3.64 6.37
C SER A 19 -6.02 -4.31 7.66
N LEU A 20 -6.31 -5.62 7.61
CA LEU A 20 -6.67 -6.39 8.81
C LEU A 20 -5.55 -6.39 9.85
N MET A 21 -4.28 -6.51 9.42
CA MET A 21 -3.13 -6.39 10.33
C MET A 21 -3.02 -4.99 10.94
N ALA A 22 -3.27 -3.93 10.16
CA ALA A 22 -3.27 -2.56 10.67
C ALA A 22 -4.37 -2.31 11.72
N PHE A 23 -5.55 -2.93 11.58
CA PHE A 23 -6.62 -2.80 12.57
C PHE A 23 -6.40 -3.67 13.82
N THR A 24 -5.82 -4.86 13.67
CA THR A 24 -5.66 -5.82 14.77
C THR A 24 -4.35 -5.65 15.54
N GLN A 25 -3.29 -5.18 14.89
CA GLN A 25 -1.94 -5.05 15.45
C GLN A 25 -1.25 -3.74 15.00
N PRO A 26 -1.84 -2.56 15.26
CA PRO A 26 -1.33 -1.28 14.77
C PRO A 26 0.11 -0.98 15.23
N GLN A 27 0.49 -1.46 16.41
CA GLN A 27 1.83 -1.27 16.98
C GLN A 27 2.92 -2.00 16.18
N ALA A 28 2.63 -3.20 15.68
CA ALA A 28 3.55 -3.96 14.83
C ALA A 28 3.77 -3.26 13.48
N GLU A 29 2.71 -2.61 12.95
CA GLU A 29 2.77 -1.87 11.69
C GLU A 29 3.62 -0.59 11.79
N TYR A 30 3.73 0.07 12.94
CA TYR A 30 4.67 1.19 13.12
C TYR A 30 6.11 0.78 12.83
N ALA A 31 6.54 -0.33 13.43
CA ALA A 31 7.87 -0.90 13.24
C ALA A 31 8.07 -1.39 11.81
N LEU A 32 7.06 -1.95 11.15
CA LEU A 32 7.14 -2.36 9.74
C LEU A 32 7.27 -1.15 8.81
N ASN A 33 6.50 -0.09 9.04
CA ASN A 33 6.46 1.11 8.19
C ASN A 33 7.60 2.10 8.49
N GLY A 34 8.38 1.91 9.55
CA GLY A 34 9.60 2.71 9.80
C GLY A 34 9.36 4.06 10.45
N LEU A 35 8.22 4.15 11.10
CA LEU A 35 7.82 5.29 11.90
C LEU A 35 8.33 5.07 13.33
N LYS A 36 8.84 6.14 13.97
CA LYS A 36 9.32 6.07 15.35
C LYS A 36 8.15 5.79 16.29
N HIS A 37 8.36 4.82 17.16
CA HIS A 37 7.44 4.47 18.22
C HIS A 37 7.68 5.41 19.41
N THR A 38 6.99 6.54 19.48
CA THR A 38 6.73 7.15 20.79
C THR A 38 5.66 6.29 21.44
N ILE A 39 6.09 5.38 22.31
CA ILE A 39 5.29 4.34 22.96
C ILE A 39 3.98 4.94 23.45
N ALA A 40 2.89 4.41 22.92
CA ALA A 40 1.55 4.87 23.16
C ALA A 40 0.67 3.62 23.08
N SER A 41 -0.10 3.36 24.14
CA SER A 41 -0.91 2.16 24.38
C SER A 41 -1.78 1.73 23.18
N ASN A 42 -2.27 0.49 23.14
CA ASN A 42 -3.25 0.05 22.13
C ASN A 42 -4.54 0.90 22.10
N ASP A 43 -4.86 1.60 23.20
CA ASP A 43 -5.98 2.54 23.30
C ASP A 43 -5.57 4.00 23.05
N ASP A 44 -4.34 4.23 22.58
CA ASP A 44 -3.81 5.58 22.44
C ASP A 44 -4.21 6.17 21.08
N PRO A 45 -4.81 7.38 21.05
CA PRO A 45 -5.14 8.09 19.82
C PRO A 45 -3.94 8.31 18.86
N SER A 46 -2.72 8.04 19.32
CA SER A 46 -1.51 8.01 18.48
C SER A 46 -1.56 6.96 17.34
N SER A 47 -2.41 5.92 17.40
CA SER A 47 -2.52 4.89 16.34
C SER A 47 -3.30 5.34 15.09
N GLY A 48 -3.87 6.56 15.12
CA GLY A 48 -4.66 7.13 14.02
C GLY A 48 -4.02 7.03 12.61
N PRO A 49 -2.73 7.34 12.42
CA PRO A 49 -2.06 7.19 11.13
C PRO A 49 -2.06 5.76 10.58
N ILE A 50 -1.92 4.75 11.44
CA ILE A 50 -1.92 3.34 11.03
C ILE A 50 -3.34 2.89 10.69
N TYR A 51 -4.35 3.32 11.43
CA TYR A 51 -5.74 3.04 11.06
C TYR A 51 -6.12 3.69 9.73
N MET A 52 -5.66 4.93 9.48
CA MET A 52 -5.88 5.60 8.20
C MET A 52 -5.19 4.88 7.03
N LEU A 53 -3.98 4.35 7.26
CA LEU A 53 -3.29 3.47 6.31
C LEU A 53 -4.08 2.17 6.08
N GLY A 54 -4.60 1.56 7.15
CA GLY A 54 -5.46 0.38 7.08
C GLY A 54 -6.71 0.62 6.23
N THR A 55 -7.40 1.74 6.45
CA THR A 55 -8.57 2.13 5.64
C THR A 55 -8.19 2.33 4.18
N TRP A 56 -7.07 3.00 3.89
CA TRP A 56 -6.57 3.17 2.53
C TRP A 56 -6.34 1.83 1.82
N GLU A 57 -5.57 0.93 2.44
CA GLU A 57 -5.26 -0.38 1.85
C GLU A 57 -6.55 -1.23 1.67
N LEU A 58 -7.52 -1.14 2.60
CA LEU A 58 -8.82 -1.79 2.43
C LEU A 58 -9.57 -1.26 1.20
N SER A 59 -9.69 0.06 1.10
CA SER A 59 -10.42 0.71 0.01
C SER A 59 -9.81 0.38 -1.35
N VAL A 60 -8.48 0.50 -1.47
CA VAL A 60 -7.78 0.17 -2.72
C VAL A 60 -7.90 -1.33 -3.04
N GLY A 61 -7.79 -2.21 -2.05
CA GLY A 61 -7.94 -3.65 -2.23
C GLY A 61 -9.32 -4.04 -2.76
N VAL A 62 -10.39 -3.53 -2.12
CA VAL A 62 -11.77 -3.77 -2.56
C VAL A 62 -12.01 -3.21 -3.98
N LEU A 63 -11.50 -2.01 -4.27
CA LEU A 63 -11.62 -1.41 -5.60
C LEU A 63 -10.88 -2.24 -6.67
N LEU A 64 -9.67 -2.72 -6.39
CA LEU A 64 -8.93 -3.58 -7.33
C LEU A 64 -9.72 -4.85 -7.65
N LEU A 65 -10.24 -5.55 -6.63
CA LEU A 65 -11.06 -6.74 -6.83
C LEU A 65 -12.33 -6.42 -7.64
N THR A 66 -12.97 -5.29 -7.36
CA THR A 66 -14.21 -4.89 -8.04
C THR A 66 -13.95 -4.53 -9.50
N HIS A 67 -12.91 -3.75 -9.79
CA HIS A 67 -12.60 -3.35 -11.17
C HIS A 67 -12.15 -4.55 -11.99
N GLU A 68 -11.33 -5.45 -11.44
CA GLU A 68 -10.91 -6.67 -12.11
C GLU A 68 -12.09 -7.61 -12.38
N ALA A 69 -13.00 -7.80 -11.40
CA ALA A 69 -14.19 -8.64 -11.57
C ALA A 69 -15.14 -8.13 -12.66
N ASN A 70 -15.14 -6.81 -12.90
CA ASN A 70 -15.93 -6.19 -13.96
C ASN A 70 -15.16 -6.06 -15.30
N GLY A 71 -13.91 -6.55 -15.39
CA GLY A 71 -13.06 -6.38 -16.57
C GLY A 71 -12.71 -4.92 -16.88
N ASN A 72 -12.76 -4.04 -15.88
CA ASN A 72 -12.49 -2.62 -16.04
C ASN A 72 -10.99 -2.33 -15.89
N THR A 73 -10.25 -2.57 -16.97
CA THR A 73 -8.78 -2.40 -17.05
C THR A 73 -8.35 -0.94 -16.80
N ALA A 74 -9.15 0.04 -17.21
CA ALA A 74 -8.88 1.45 -16.94
C ALA A 74 -8.92 1.76 -15.43
N GLY A 75 -9.88 1.18 -14.71
CA GLY A 75 -9.97 1.29 -13.26
C GLY A 75 -8.79 0.64 -12.54
N VAL A 76 -8.38 -0.56 -12.97
CA VAL A 76 -7.19 -1.24 -12.45
C VAL A 76 -5.93 -0.40 -12.69
N THR A 77 -5.74 0.11 -13.91
CA THR A 77 -4.62 0.98 -14.29
C THR A 77 -4.54 2.24 -13.43
N ALA A 78 -5.68 2.91 -13.22
CA ALA A 78 -5.76 4.10 -12.38
C ALA A 78 -5.38 3.78 -10.91
N LEU A 79 -5.84 2.65 -10.38
CA LEU A 79 -5.51 2.22 -9.01
C LEU A 79 -4.03 1.86 -8.86
N LEU A 80 -3.44 1.15 -9.83
CA LEU A 80 -2.00 0.85 -9.84
C LEU A 80 -1.17 2.15 -9.86
N GLY A 81 -1.57 3.12 -10.68
CA GLY A 81 -0.95 4.44 -10.72
C GLY A 81 -1.08 5.20 -9.39
N LEU A 82 -2.25 5.16 -8.77
CA LEU A 82 -2.50 5.80 -7.48
C LEU A 82 -1.68 5.15 -6.36
N MET A 83 -1.58 3.82 -6.34
CA MET A 83 -0.73 3.09 -5.39
C MET A 83 0.75 3.42 -5.58
N SER A 84 1.20 3.57 -6.83
CA SER A 84 2.56 4.00 -7.13
C SER A 84 2.85 5.37 -6.51
N LEU A 85 1.98 6.36 -6.75
CA LEU A 85 2.11 7.70 -6.19
C LEU A 85 2.14 7.67 -4.66
N PHE A 86 1.28 6.86 -4.05
CA PHE A 86 1.26 6.67 -2.61
C PHE A 86 2.60 6.12 -2.07
N LYS A 87 3.18 5.10 -2.72
CA LYS A 87 4.49 4.56 -2.32
C LYS A 87 5.63 5.55 -2.57
N ALA A 88 5.61 6.30 -3.66
CA ALA A 88 6.58 7.38 -3.90
C ALA A 88 6.48 8.46 -2.81
N GLY A 89 5.26 8.85 -2.42
CA GLY A 89 5.02 9.78 -1.32
C GLY A 89 5.57 9.25 0.01
N ASN A 90 5.35 7.98 0.32
CA ASN A 90 5.92 7.34 1.52
C ASN A 90 7.45 7.31 1.48
N ALA A 91 8.07 7.07 0.32
CA ALA A 91 9.52 7.13 0.18
C ALA A 91 10.07 8.53 0.50
N VAL A 92 9.44 9.58 -0.03
CA VAL A 92 9.81 10.98 0.25
C VAL A 92 9.63 11.31 1.74
N LEU A 93 8.51 10.89 2.33
CA LEU A 93 8.22 11.11 3.76
C LEU A 93 9.29 10.42 4.63
N LEU A 94 9.55 9.14 4.40
CA LEU A 94 10.54 8.38 5.16
C LEU A 94 11.96 8.92 4.98
N TRP A 95 12.31 9.45 3.80
CA TRP A 95 13.59 10.12 3.61
C TRP A 95 13.75 11.31 4.57
N ARG A 96 12.70 12.12 4.70
CA ARG A 96 12.67 13.34 5.51
C ARG A 96 12.60 13.07 7.02
N ILE A 97 11.70 12.19 7.45
CA ILE A 97 11.37 12.01 8.89
C ILE A 97 11.60 10.59 9.43
N GLY A 98 12.11 9.67 8.61
CA GLY A 98 12.35 8.28 9.02
C GLY A 98 13.49 8.12 10.04
N ASP A 99 13.50 6.97 10.70
CA ASP A 99 14.46 6.61 11.75
C ASP A 99 15.84 6.13 11.20
N GLN A 100 16.77 5.71 12.07
CA GLN A 100 18.13 5.29 11.69
C GLN A 100 18.19 4.19 10.61
N ASN A 101 17.18 3.32 10.52
CA ASN A 101 17.07 2.28 9.50
C ASN A 101 16.18 2.65 8.29
N LYS A 102 15.93 3.94 8.05
CA LYS A 102 15.00 4.42 7.01
C LYS A 102 15.38 4.05 5.58
N MET A 103 16.67 3.90 5.27
CA MET A 103 17.15 3.74 3.90
C MET A 103 16.62 2.48 3.21
N SER A 104 16.56 1.35 3.93
CA SER A 104 15.98 0.11 3.40
C SER A 104 14.49 0.27 3.08
N LYS A 105 13.76 1.00 3.92
CA LYS A 105 12.31 1.25 3.74
C LYS A 105 12.02 2.26 2.65
N VAL A 106 12.85 3.29 2.51
CA VAL A 106 12.79 4.21 1.37
C VAL A 106 13.00 3.42 0.09
N ALA A 107 14.07 2.62 0.00
CA ALA A 107 14.36 1.81 -1.17
C ALA A 107 13.20 0.85 -1.51
N GLY A 108 12.63 0.18 -0.51
CA GLY A 108 11.46 -0.68 -0.69
C GLY A 108 10.27 0.06 -1.30
N ASN A 109 9.93 1.24 -0.77
CA ASN A 109 8.83 2.06 -1.31
C ASN A 109 9.12 2.56 -2.73
N VAL A 110 10.36 2.96 -3.05
CA VAL A 110 10.76 3.37 -4.41
C VAL A 110 10.62 2.20 -5.38
N VAL A 111 11.13 1.02 -5.03
CA VAL A 111 11.03 -0.18 -5.88
C VAL A 111 9.57 -0.53 -6.12
N THR A 112 8.73 -0.54 -5.08
CA THR A 112 7.29 -0.79 -5.24
C THR A 112 6.63 0.26 -6.13
N ALA A 113 6.96 1.54 -6.00
CA ALA A 113 6.41 2.60 -6.86
C ALA A 113 6.78 2.39 -8.34
N VAL A 114 8.04 2.06 -8.62
CA VAL A 114 8.50 1.79 -9.99
C VAL A 114 7.80 0.57 -10.59
N VAL A 115 7.71 -0.52 -9.84
CA VAL A 115 7.02 -1.75 -10.29
C VAL A 115 5.55 -1.48 -10.60
N LEU A 116 4.83 -0.79 -9.71
CA LEU A 116 3.42 -0.44 -9.91
C LEU A 116 3.23 0.51 -11.10
N SER A 117 4.14 1.48 -11.30
CA SER A 117 4.08 2.38 -12.46
C SER A 117 4.29 1.64 -13.77
N ALA A 118 5.29 0.76 -13.81
CA ALA A 118 5.57 -0.05 -14.99
C ALA A 118 4.40 -0.98 -15.32
N TRP A 119 3.76 -1.54 -14.30
CA TRP A 119 2.58 -2.37 -14.49
C TRP A 119 1.37 -1.56 -14.95
N ALA A 120 1.10 -0.40 -14.35
CA ALA A 120 0.05 0.50 -14.83
C ALA A 120 0.25 0.90 -16.30
N TRP A 121 1.49 1.17 -16.70
CA TRP A 121 1.82 1.47 -18.10
C TRP A 121 1.58 0.28 -19.03
N TYR A 122 1.82 -0.95 -18.56
CA TYR A 122 1.56 -2.16 -19.32
C TYR A 122 0.05 -2.41 -19.48
N GLU A 123 -0.73 -2.34 -18.40
CA GLU A 123 -2.20 -2.51 -18.42
C GLU A 123 -2.90 -1.41 -19.22
N GLY A 124 -2.37 -0.18 -19.20
CA GLY A 124 -2.91 0.92 -20.00
C GLY A 124 -2.73 0.76 -21.52
N GLN A 125 -1.91 -0.19 -21.97
CA GLN A 125 -1.68 -0.48 -23.39
C GLN A 125 -2.46 -1.71 -23.89
N SER A 126 -3.07 -2.50 -23.00
CA SER A 126 -3.86 -3.70 -23.31
C SER A 126 -5.34 -3.40 -23.43
#